data_AF-H0X5H5-F1
#
_entry.id   AF-H0X5H5-F1
#
_cell.length_a   1.000
_cell.length_b   1.000
_cell.length_c   1.000
_cell.angle_alpha   90.00
_cell.angle_beta   90.00
_cell.angle_gamma   90.00
#
_symmetry.space_group_name_H-M   'P 1'
#
loop_
_entity.id
_entity.type
_entity.pdbx_description
1 polymer ?
#
loop_
_entity_poly.entity_id
_entity_poly.type
_entity_poly.pdbx_seq_one_letter_code
_entity_poly.pdbx_strand_id
1 'polypeptide(L)'
;MKLSDLHHITLFQEMLLLKNFEKQENILQERVNSLDKEEQFMQWKINETFKEMEEKKSEISKLQDQEKALYAGFQTAIGENNKFANFLMKVLKKKIKRVKKKDVEKDADEDEESEESSEEESSLESDEDESGSENEVFDDSICPTNCDVGLFEMALQLREKRLDIEEALVEEKKIVENLKKEYDTLSKKVKVVAANLNAAEEDLEAYQREKQQRLNELLVAIPLKLHQIEYMAFGEIPADLSGTLVFSNHSLDRLQKRIIQLQEENIKQQKLNREYRERRKQLVREKREMAKTIHKMEETVTQLMISKFGRVIDLEALQTLSVNVTLEELKIKKLRKELVNAKEMKMWEEKIAHVRWELMTKTKEHTKKLHQMNDLCIEKKKLDSRLNTLQNQQHPGNSKS
;
A
#
# COMPACT_ATOMS: atom_id res chain seq x y z
N MET A 1 5.15 -48.64 -40.48
CA MET A 1 4.10 -48.14 -39.57
C MET A 1 3.22 -47.17 -40.33
N LYS A 2 1.91 -47.15 -40.07
CA LYS A 2 1.03 -46.13 -40.67
C LYS A 2 1.27 -44.79 -39.94
N LEU A 3 0.99 -43.68 -40.61
CA LEU A 3 1.20 -42.34 -40.03
C LEU A 3 0.44 -42.13 -38.71
N SER A 4 -0.77 -42.69 -38.65
CA SER A 4 -1.59 -42.70 -37.44
C SER A 4 -0.87 -43.38 -36.28
N ASP A 5 -0.13 -44.46 -36.54
CA ASP A 5 0.59 -45.21 -35.50
C ASP A 5 1.78 -44.38 -34.99
N LEU A 6 2.50 -43.70 -35.88
CA LEU A 6 3.60 -42.79 -35.49
C LEU A 6 3.11 -41.60 -34.68
N HIS A 7 1.98 -41.01 -35.07
CA HIS A 7 1.36 -39.93 -34.31
C HIS A 7 0.83 -40.39 -32.94
N HIS A 8 0.26 -41.61 -32.87
CA HIS A 8 -0.12 -42.20 -31.58
C HIS A 8 1.10 -42.43 -30.68
N ILE A 9 2.23 -42.85 -31.25
CA ILE A 9 3.48 -43.02 -30.48
C ILE A 9 3.99 -41.68 -29.95
N THR A 10 3.98 -40.60 -30.75
CA THR A 10 4.41 -39.27 -30.26
C THR A 10 3.48 -38.75 -29.17
N LEU A 11 2.16 -38.84 -29.35
CA LEU A 11 1.18 -38.43 -28.33
C LEU A 11 1.32 -39.25 -27.04
N PHE A 12 1.62 -40.54 -27.17
CA PHE A 12 1.86 -41.40 -26.01
C PHE A 12 3.14 -41.01 -25.27
N GLN A 13 4.22 -40.68 -25.99
CA GLN A 13 5.46 -40.17 -25.41
C GLN A 13 5.26 -38.82 -24.71
N GLU A 14 4.53 -37.89 -25.34
CA GLU A 14 4.12 -36.61 -24.74
C GLU A 14 3.35 -36.82 -23.45
N MET A 15 2.33 -37.69 -23.48
CA MET A 15 1.49 -38.00 -22.31
C MET A 15 2.32 -38.59 -21.16
N LEU A 16 3.25 -39.51 -21.45
CA LEU A 16 4.12 -40.08 -20.42
C LEU A 16 5.02 -39.02 -19.78
N LEU A 17 5.60 -38.12 -20.58
CA LEU A 17 6.40 -37.01 -20.08
C LEU A 17 5.54 -36.09 -19.21
N LEU A 18 4.39 -35.63 -19.72
CA LEU A 18 3.48 -34.75 -18.98
C LEU A 18 3.06 -35.35 -17.63
N LYS A 19 2.73 -36.65 -17.60
CA LYS A 19 2.35 -37.33 -16.36
C LYS A 19 3.48 -37.40 -15.33
N ASN A 20 4.73 -37.49 -15.78
CA ASN A 20 5.90 -37.43 -14.90
C ASN A 20 6.08 -36.02 -14.33
N PHE A 21 5.90 -34.98 -15.16
CA PHE A 21 6.05 -33.59 -14.75
C PHE A 21 4.93 -33.11 -13.83
N GLU A 22 3.70 -33.55 -14.08
CA GLU A 22 2.48 -33.13 -13.38
C GLU A 22 2.57 -33.24 -11.85
N LYS A 23 3.12 -34.35 -11.33
CA LYS A 23 3.20 -34.54 -9.87
C LYS A 23 4.10 -33.50 -9.19
N GLN A 24 5.29 -33.29 -9.74
CA GLN A 24 6.25 -32.35 -9.16
C GLN A 24 5.82 -30.89 -9.41
N GLU A 25 5.22 -30.60 -10.57
CA GLU A 25 4.66 -29.28 -10.88
C GLU A 25 3.52 -28.92 -9.91
N ASN A 26 2.62 -29.86 -9.62
CA ASN A 26 1.55 -29.64 -8.65
C ASN A 26 2.10 -29.36 -7.23
N ILE A 27 3.14 -30.07 -6.79
CA ILE A 27 3.78 -29.83 -5.49
C ILE A 27 4.41 -28.42 -5.44
N LEU A 28 5.13 -28.02 -6.49
CA LEU A 28 5.71 -26.69 -6.57
C LEU A 28 4.64 -25.59 -6.63
N GLN A 29 3.56 -25.82 -7.39
CA GLN A 29 2.44 -24.89 -7.49
C GLN A 29 1.71 -24.75 -6.16
N GLU A 30 1.49 -25.85 -5.43
CA GLU A 30 0.91 -25.83 -4.09
C GLU A 30 1.79 -25.05 -3.11
N ARG A 31 3.12 -25.20 -3.20
CA ARG A 31 4.08 -24.43 -2.38
C ARG A 31 4.03 -22.94 -2.69
N VAL A 32 3.95 -22.53 -3.96
CA VAL A 32 3.77 -21.12 -4.34
C VAL A 32 2.45 -20.60 -3.81
N ASN A 33 1.36 -21.34 -4.00
CA ASN A 33 0.03 -20.96 -3.51
C ASN A 33 -0.05 -20.86 -1.98
N SER A 34 0.69 -21.69 -1.23
CA SER A 34 0.73 -21.59 0.23
C SER A 34 1.50 -20.35 0.68
N LEU A 35 2.65 -20.07 0.05
CA LEU A 35 3.46 -18.90 0.36
C LEU A 35 2.76 -17.59 -0.02
N ASP A 36 2.03 -17.56 -1.14
CA ASP A 36 1.24 -16.40 -1.58
C ASP A 36 0.14 -16.07 -0.55
N LYS A 37 -0.59 -17.09 -0.07
CA LYS A 37 -1.59 -16.91 1.00
C LYS A 37 -0.96 -16.40 2.30
N GLU A 38 0.20 -16.93 2.67
CA GLU A 38 0.95 -16.47 3.84
C GLU A 38 1.41 -15.01 3.69
N GLU A 39 1.90 -14.63 2.51
CA GLU A 39 2.31 -13.26 2.22
C GLU A 39 1.11 -12.31 2.33
N GLN A 40 -0.02 -12.63 1.68
CA GLN A 40 -1.24 -11.83 1.73
C GLN A 40 -1.76 -11.68 3.17
N PHE A 41 -1.75 -12.76 3.95
CA PHE A 41 -2.13 -12.73 5.36
C PHE A 41 -1.21 -11.82 6.19
N MET A 42 0.10 -11.93 5.99
CA MET A 42 1.08 -11.11 6.71
C MET A 42 1.01 -9.64 6.29
N GLN A 43 0.82 -9.35 5.00
CA GLN A 43 0.57 -7.99 4.50
C GLN A 43 -0.71 -7.39 5.10
N TRP A 44 -1.79 -8.18 5.19
CA TRP A 44 -3.02 -7.77 5.85
C TRP A 44 -2.79 -7.42 7.33
N LYS A 45 -2.06 -8.27 8.07
CA LYS A 45 -1.72 -8.02 9.47
C LYS A 45 -0.82 -6.80 9.67
N ILE A 46 0.11 -6.53 8.74
CA ILE A 46 0.90 -5.28 8.73
C ILE A 46 -0.01 -4.06 8.56
N ASN A 47 -0.97 -4.13 7.63
CA ASN A 47 -1.89 -3.03 7.39
C ASN A 47 -2.82 -2.78 8.59
N GLU A 48 -3.24 -3.83 9.28
CA GLU A 48 -4.03 -3.75 10.52
C GLU A 48 -3.24 -3.09 11.65
N THR A 49 -2.05 -3.60 11.98
CA THR A 49 -1.15 -3.01 13.00
C THR A 49 -0.77 -1.57 12.67
N PHE A 50 -0.61 -1.24 11.38
CA PHE A 50 -0.37 0.14 10.95
C PHE A 50 -1.56 1.06 11.21
N LYS A 51 -2.80 0.60 10.96
CA LYS A 51 -4.01 1.35 11.28
C LYS A 51 -4.16 1.58 12.79
N GLU A 52 -3.94 0.54 13.60
CA GLU A 52 -3.97 0.66 15.06
C GLU A 52 -2.93 1.69 15.56
N MET A 53 -1.73 1.70 14.97
CA MET A 53 -0.72 2.73 15.26
C MET A 53 -1.19 4.15 14.88
N GLU A 54 -1.89 4.34 13.76
CA GLU A 54 -2.42 5.64 13.36
C GLU A 54 -3.55 6.12 14.28
N GLU A 55 -4.46 5.21 14.67
CA GLU A 55 -5.53 5.49 15.62
C GLU A 55 -4.95 5.94 16.96
N LYS A 56 -3.97 5.20 17.48
CA LYS A 56 -3.28 5.53 18.74
C LYS A 56 -2.49 6.84 18.66
N LYS A 57 -1.85 7.14 17.54
CA LYS A 57 -1.22 8.46 17.30
C LYS A 57 -2.25 9.58 17.29
N SER A 58 -3.44 9.35 16.73
CA SER A 58 -4.54 10.31 16.75
C SER A 58 -5.05 10.58 18.17
N GLU A 59 -5.12 9.54 19.02
CA GLU A 59 -5.48 9.63 20.43
C GLU A 59 -4.43 10.44 21.22
N ILE A 60 -3.14 10.20 20.98
CA ILE A 60 -2.06 11.02 21.56
C ILE A 60 -2.22 12.49 21.16
N SER A 61 -2.52 12.80 19.89
CA SER A 61 -2.75 14.19 19.46
C SER A 61 -3.95 14.82 20.18
N LYS A 62 -5.06 14.08 20.35
CA LYS A 62 -6.24 14.56 21.08
C LYS A 62 -5.90 14.83 22.55
N LEU A 63 -5.17 13.95 23.21
CA LEU A 63 -4.73 14.12 24.60
C LEU A 63 -3.77 15.32 24.74
N GLN A 64 -2.86 15.53 23.79
CA GLN A 64 -2.00 16.72 23.76
C GLN A 64 -2.80 18.02 23.56
N ASP A 65 -3.85 17.99 22.74
CA ASP A 65 -4.70 19.16 22.53
C ASP A 65 -5.61 19.41 23.74
N GLN A 66 -6.06 18.37 24.44
CA GLN A 66 -6.73 18.50 25.75
C GLN A 66 -5.79 19.10 26.79
N GLU A 67 -4.52 18.67 26.85
CA GLU A 67 -3.51 19.26 27.73
C GLU A 67 -3.32 20.76 27.43
N LYS A 68 -3.15 21.14 26.16
CA LYS A 68 -3.08 22.55 25.74
C LYS A 68 -4.35 23.33 26.08
N ALA A 69 -5.52 22.73 25.91
CA ALA A 69 -6.80 23.36 26.24
C ALA A 69 -6.94 23.59 27.75
N LEU A 70 -6.46 22.66 28.60
CA LEU A 70 -6.38 22.86 30.04
C LEU A 70 -5.44 24.02 30.39
N TYR A 71 -4.26 24.10 29.77
CA TYR A 71 -3.33 25.21 29.98
C TYR A 71 -3.91 26.56 29.53
N ALA A 72 -4.58 26.61 28.37
CA ALA A 72 -5.23 27.82 27.86
C ALA A 72 -6.44 28.23 28.73
N GLY A 73 -7.25 27.27 29.17
CA GLY A 73 -8.35 27.49 30.10
C GLY A 73 -7.87 28.00 31.46
N PHE A 74 -6.76 27.47 31.95
CA PHE A 74 -6.10 27.94 33.17
C PHE A 74 -5.55 29.36 33.03
N GLN A 75 -4.89 29.68 31.90
CA GLN A 75 -4.42 31.04 31.61
C GLN A 75 -5.58 32.05 31.51
N THR A 76 -6.70 31.64 30.90
CA THR A 76 -7.90 32.48 30.77
C THR A 76 -8.56 32.72 32.13
N ALA A 77 -8.62 31.70 32.99
CA ALA A 77 -9.19 31.79 34.34
C ALA A 77 -8.35 32.66 35.30
N ILE A 78 -7.03 32.72 35.10
CA ILE A 78 -6.14 33.56 35.91
C ILE A 78 -6.27 35.05 35.56
N GLY A 79 -6.47 35.38 34.28
CA GLY A 79 -6.54 36.75 33.76
C GLY A 79 -5.23 37.54 33.89
N GLU A 80 -5.09 38.65 33.17
CA GLU A 80 -3.83 39.42 33.06
C GLU A 80 -3.38 40.13 34.36
N ASN A 81 -4.12 40.02 35.48
CA ASN A 81 -3.94 40.89 36.66
C ASN A 81 -3.83 40.19 38.04
N ASN A 82 -3.41 38.92 38.11
CA ASN A 82 -3.27 38.23 39.40
C ASN A 82 -1.80 38.06 39.85
N LYS A 83 -1.45 38.67 41.00
CA LYS A 83 -0.14 38.54 41.67
C LYS A 83 0.21 37.10 42.06
N PHE A 84 -0.80 36.22 42.14
CA PHE A 84 -0.67 34.80 42.48
C PHE A 84 -0.58 33.88 41.25
N ALA A 85 -0.56 34.41 40.02
CA ALA A 85 -0.45 33.62 38.79
C ALA A 85 0.78 32.70 38.80
N ASN A 86 1.93 33.19 39.26
CA ASN A 86 3.16 32.41 39.38
C ASN A 86 3.07 31.31 40.44
N PHE A 87 2.33 31.55 41.52
CA PHE A 87 2.08 30.57 42.59
C PHE A 87 1.14 29.47 42.11
N LEU A 88 -0.01 29.83 41.53
CA LEU A 88 -0.98 28.88 40.98
C LEU A 88 -0.38 28.07 39.82
N MET A 89 0.47 28.67 38.99
CA MET A 89 1.17 27.94 37.93
C MET A 89 2.26 27.00 38.48
N LYS A 90 2.91 27.33 39.61
CA LYS A 90 3.79 26.40 40.35
C LYS A 90 2.99 25.24 40.96
N VAL A 91 1.85 25.52 41.60
CA VAL A 91 0.95 24.50 42.19
C VAL A 91 0.44 23.56 41.10
N LEU A 92 0.04 24.09 39.94
CA LEU A 92 -0.35 23.29 38.79
C LEU A 92 0.85 22.47 38.28
N LYS A 93 2.04 23.06 38.07
CA LYS A 93 3.26 22.39 37.57
C LYS A 93 3.88 21.35 38.51
N LYS A 94 3.57 21.37 39.80
CA LYS A 94 4.15 20.44 40.78
C LYS A 94 3.60 19.01 40.54
N LYS A 95 4.48 18.09 40.16
CA LYS A 95 4.16 16.65 40.04
C LYS A 95 4.05 16.05 41.45
N ILE A 96 2.88 15.52 41.81
CA ILE A 96 2.76 14.62 42.97
C ILE A 96 2.95 13.20 42.44
N LYS A 97 3.82 12.42 43.11
CA LYS A 97 3.86 10.97 42.91
C LYS A 97 2.54 10.40 43.41
N ARG A 98 1.64 10.01 42.49
CA ARG A 98 0.51 9.16 42.85
C ARG A 98 1.03 7.77 43.15
N VAL A 99 0.90 7.33 44.39
CA VAL A 99 0.92 5.89 44.71
C VAL A 99 -0.41 5.37 44.17
N LYS A 100 -0.36 4.54 43.11
CA LYS A 100 -1.55 3.83 42.61
C LYS A 100 -2.24 3.17 43.79
N LYS A 101 -3.48 3.56 44.07
CA LYS A 101 -4.35 2.85 45.01
C LYS A 101 -4.55 1.47 44.39
N LYS A 102 -3.89 0.44 44.95
CA LYS A 102 -4.15 -0.95 44.61
C LYS A 102 -5.60 -1.22 45.01
N ASP A 103 -6.49 -1.28 44.03
CA ASP A 103 -7.74 -2.02 44.19
C ASP A 103 -7.34 -3.48 44.36
N VAL A 104 -7.51 -3.96 45.59
CA VAL A 104 -7.34 -5.36 45.97
C VAL A 104 -8.63 -6.06 45.55
N GLU A 105 -8.67 -6.56 44.33
CA GLU A 105 -9.45 -7.77 44.04
C GLU A 105 -8.50 -8.96 44.12
N LYS A 106 -8.76 -9.79 45.14
CA LYS A 106 -8.24 -11.13 45.27
C LYS A 106 -8.65 -11.93 44.03
N ASP A 107 -7.67 -12.50 43.35
CA ASP A 107 -7.76 -13.94 43.09
C ASP A 107 -6.37 -14.55 43.17
N ALA A 108 -6.31 -15.64 43.91
CA ALA A 108 -5.17 -16.51 44.05
C ALA A 108 -5.10 -17.42 42.81
N ASP A 109 -3.90 -17.70 42.31
CA ASP A 109 -3.36 -19.06 42.26
C ASP A 109 -2.05 -19.09 41.46
N GLU A 110 -0.99 -19.42 42.22
CA GLU A 110 0.11 -20.36 41.99
C GLU A 110 0.95 -20.37 40.68
N ASP A 111 2.27 -20.24 40.94
CA ASP A 111 3.41 -21.00 40.37
C ASP A 111 3.88 -20.69 38.93
N GLU A 112 5.18 -20.64 38.60
CA GLU A 112 6.44 -20.96 39.27
C GLU A 112 7.60 -20.31 38.46
N GLU A 113 8.68 -19.95 39.16
CA GLU A 113 10.11 -20.06 38.76
C GLU A 113 10.61 -19.52 37.40
N SER A 114 11.54 -18.56 37.43
CA SER A 114 12.99 -18.81 37.44
C SER A 114 13.83 -17.58 37.04
N GLU A 115 14.97 -17.46 37.73
CA GLU A 115 15.89 -16.32 37.74
C GLU A 115 16.90 -16.34 36.58
N GLU A 116 17.40 -15.16 36.18
CA GLU A 116 18.84 -14.90 36.33
C GLU A 116 19.19 -13.39 36.32
N SER A 117 19.96 -13.07 37.37
CA SER A 117 20.80 -11.92 37.71
C SER A 117 21.57 -11.20 36.59
N SER A 118 21.69 -9.88 36.73
CA SER A 118 23.02 -9.24 36.78
C SER A 118 22.96 -7.90 37.52
N GLU A 119 23.39 -7.90 38.77
CA GLU A 119 23.75 -6.70 39.52
C GLU A 119 25.12 -6.19 39.07
N GLU A 120 25.27 -4.88 38.86
CA GLU A 120 26.46 -4.15 39.29
C GLU A 120 26.07 -2.75 39.78
N GLU A 121 26.35 -2.55 41.06
CA GLU A 121 26.34 -1.33 41.86
C GLU A 121 27.25 -0.22 41.29
N SER A 122 26.84 1.04 41.44
CA SER A 122 27.79 2.09 41.81
C SER A 122 27.06 3.20 42.56
N SER A 123 27.43 3.29 43.83
CA SER A 123 27.03 4.22 44.86
C SER A 123 27.81 5.54 44.79
N LEU A 124 27.19 6.59 45.35
CA LEU A 124 27.79 7.75 46.07
C LEU A 124 28.78 8.70 45.36
N GLU A 125 28.42 9.97 45.26
CA GLU A 125 28.87 11.06 46.16
C GLU A 125 28.39 12.44 45.68
N SER A 126 28.12 13.30 46.66
CA SER A 126 27.65 14.69 46.57
C SER A 126 28.79 15.68 46.32
N ASP A 127 28.44 16.88 45.82
CA ASP A 127 28.72 18.19 46.46
C ASP A 127 28.16 19.30 45.54
N GLU A 128 27.09 19.98 45.93
CA GLU A 128 27.07 21.20 46.76
C GLU A 128 27.64 22.42 46.01
N ASP A 129 26.75 23.32 45.60
CA ASP A 129 27.04 24.75 45.76
C ASP A 129 25.72 25.52 45.96
N GLU A 130 25.68 26.16 47.12
CA GLU A 130 24.61 26.97 47.67
C GLU A 130 24.19 28.12 46.75
N SER A 131 22.90 28.43 46.75
CA SER A 131 22.50 29.83 46.92
C SER A 131 21.20 29.87 47.70
N GLY A 132 21.35 30.17 48.99
CA GLY A 132 20.26 30.46 49.90
C GLY A 132 19.36 31.57 49.36
N SER A 133 18.07 31.29 49.38
CA SER A 133 17.01 32.28 49.36
C SER A 133 15.84 31.62 50.07
N GLU A 134 15.88 31.64 51.41
CA GLU A 134 14.71 31.87 52.28
C GLU A 134 13.39 31.31 51.73
N ASN A 135 13.33 30.03 51.37
CA ASN A 135 12.09 29.48 50.84
C ASN A 135 11.32 28.94 52.04
N GLU A 136 10.68 29.90 52.74
CA GLU A 136 9.64 29.65 53.73
C GLU A 136 8.92 28.36 53.36
N VAL A 137 8.91 27.43 54.31
CA VAL A 137 8.14 26.19 54.28
C VAL A 137 6.65 26.58 54.27
N PHE A 138 6.19 27.10 53.14
CA PHE A 138 4.79 27.36 52.89
C PHE A 138 4.18 26.05 52.44
N ASP A 139 3.43 25.47 53.37
CA ASP A 139 2.51 24.38 53.14
C ASP A 139 1.47 24.82 52.09
N ASP A 140 1.68 24.42 50.84
CA ASP A 140 0.82 24.69 49.68
C ASP A 140 -0.62 24.15 49.83
N SER A 141 -0.99 23.62 51.00
CA SER A 141 -2.34 23.18 51.36
C SER A 141 -3.21 24.29 51.98
N ILE A 142 -2.63 25.46 52.28
CA ILE A 142 -3.34 26.56 52.93
C ILE A 142 -3.40 27.78 52.00
N CYS A 143 -4.63 28.18 51.68
CA CYS A 143 -4.92 29.36 50.87
C CYS A 143 -4.28 30.60 51.54
N PRO A 144 -3.37 31.34 50.88
CA PRO A 144 -2.84 32.56 51.45
C PRO A 144 -3.99 33.57 51.63
N THR A 145 -3.92 34.40 52.67
CA THR A 145 -5.02 35.17 53.27
C THR A 145 -5.69 36.24 52.37
N ASN A 146 -5.47 36.21 51.06
CA ASN A 146 -6.12 37.07 50.05
C ASN A 146 -6.26 36.38 48.66
N CYS A 147 -6.25 35.04 48.60
CA CYS A 147 -6.51 34.29 47.37
C CYS A 147 -7.94 33.76 47.36
N ASP A 148 -8.62 33.91 46.23
CA ASP A 148 -10.00 33.44 46.06
C ASP A 148 -10.03 31.90 46.15
N VAL A 149 -10.77 31.38 47.13
CA VAL A 149 -10.81 29.94 47.47
C VAL A 149 -11.25 29.12 46.27
N GLY A 150 -12.13 29.67 45.42
CA GLY A 150 -12.59 29.02 44.19
C GLY A 150 -11.51 28.88 43.12
N LEU A 151 -10.56 29.82 43.00
CA LEU A 151 -9.46 29.73 42.04
C LEU A 151 -8.43 28.67 42.47
N PHE A 152 -8.25 28.51 43.78
CA PHE A 152 -7.34 27.50 44.34
C PHE A 152 -7.91 26.08 44.20
N GLU A 153 -9.19 25.87 44.53
CA GLU A 153 -9.86 24.58 44.29
C GLU A 153 -9.91 24.23 42.79
N MET A 154 -10.17 25.22 41.93
CA MET A 154 -10.12 25.02 40.48
C MET A 154 -8.71 24.66 39.98
N ALA A 155 -7.65 25.24 40.56
CA ALA A 155 -6.28 24.87 40.24
C ALA A 155 -5.93 23.44 40.69
N LEU A 156 -6.46 22.96 41.82
CA LEU A 156 -6.29 21.58 42.27
C LEU A 156 -7.03 20.59 41.37
N GLN A 157 -8.27 20.88 40.95
CA GLN A 157 -9.02 20.05 40.01
C GLN A 157 -8.35 20.00 38.62
N LEU A 158 -7.81 21.13 38.15
CA LEU A 158 -7.07 21.18 36.88
C LEU A 158 -5.75 20.42 36.96
N ARG A 159 -5.12 20.37 38.14
CA ARG A 159 -3.93 19.57 38.38
C ARG A 159 -4.22 18.07 38.33
N GLU A 160 -5.31 17.61 38.95
CA GLU A 160 -5.73 16.20 38.87
C GLU A 160 -6.02 15.80 37.43
N LYS A 161 -6.82 16.58 36.71
CA LYS A 161 -7.11 16.34 35.28
C LYS A 161 -5.85 16.33 34.41
N ARG A 162 -4.87 17.18 34.72
CA ARG A 162 -3.58 17.16 34.00
C ARG A 162 -2.80 15.89 34.30
N LEU A 163 -2.74 15.45 35.55
CA LEU A 163 -2.04 14.22 35.91
C LEU A 163 -2.69 13.00 35.24
N ASP A 164 -4.02 12.96 35.14
CA ASP A 164 -4.74 11.89 34.42
C ASP A 164 -4.39 11.87 32.93
N ILE A 165 -4.33 13.05 32.29
CA ILE A 165 -3.94 13.18 30.88
C ILE A 165 -2.46 12.83 30.67
N GLU A 166 -1.57 13.19 31.60
CA GLU A 166 -0.15 12.87 31.53
C GLU A 166 0.09 11.36 31.71
N GLU A 167 -0.62 10.70 32.63
CA GLU A 167 -0.61 9.25 32.81
C GLU A 167 -1.12 8.55 31.54
N ALA A 168 -2.27 8.98 31.00
CA ALA A 168 -2.82 8.45 29.75
C ALA A 168 -1.87 8.66 28.56
N LEU A 169 -1.20 9.82 28.46
CA LEU A 169 -0.20 10.07 27.41
C LEU A 169 1.01 9.15 27.50
N VAL A 170 1.47 8.83 28.71
CA VAL A 170 2.59 7.90 28.91
C VAL A 170 2.17 6.47 28.56
N GLU A 171 0.96 6.05 28.94
CA GLU A 171 0.41 4.73 28.61
C GLU A 171 0.21 4.57 27.10
N GLU A 172 -0.42 5.54 26.43
CA GLU A 172 -0.64 5.51 24.98
C GLU A 172 0.69 5.56 24.18
N LYS A 173 1.69 6.33 24.64
CA LYS A 173 3.03 6.31 24.04
C LYS A 173 3.70 4.94 24.14
N LYS A 174 3.56 4.24 25.28
CA LYS A 174 4.07 2.87 25.44
C LYS A 174 3.37 1.89 24.50
N ILE A 175 2.06 2.02 24.31
CA ILE A 175 1.30 1.19 23.35
C ILE A 175 1.80 1.42 21.93
N VAL A 176 2.00 2.67 21.51
CA VAL A 176 2.56 2.99 20.18
C VAL A 176 3.97 2.44 20.00
N GLU A 177 4.83 2.49 21.03
CA GLU A 177 6.17 1.89 20.96
C GLU A 177 6.12 0.37 20.82
N ASN A 178 5.20 -0.32 21.51
CA ASN A 178 5.01 -1.75 21.38
C ASN A 178 4.48 -2.14 19.99
N LEU A 179 3.43 -1.46 19.50
CA LEU A 179 2.91 -1.66 18.15
C LEU A 179 3.96 -1.39 17.07
N LYS A 180 4.85 -0.41 17.29
CA LYS A 180 5.97 -0.14 16.38
C LYS A 180 6.97 -1.29 16.34
N LYS A 181 7.32 -1.88 17.49
CA LYS A 181 8.18 -3.07 17.54
C LYS A 181 7.52 -4.25 16.81
N GLU A 182 6.23 -4.48 17.03
CA GLU A 182 5.47 -5.52 16.33
C GLU A 182 5.47 -5.29 14.82
N TYR A 183 5.17 -4.08 14.37
CA TYR A 183 5.22 -3.68 12.96
C TYR A 183 6.60 -3.94 12.34
N ASP A 184 7.69 -3.56 13.02
CA ASP A 184 9.05 -3.77 12.52
C ASP A 184 9.39 -5.26 12.41
N THR A 185 8.94 -6.09 13.37
CA THR A 185 9.13 -7.55 13.29
C THR A 185 8.32 -8.18 12.17
N LEU A 186 7.05 -7.78 11.99
CA LEU A 186 6.19 -8.26 10.90
C LEU A 186 6.73 -7.82 9.54
N SER A 187 7.22 -6.59 9.41
CA SER A 187 7.83 -6.07 8.19
C SER A 187 9.05 -6.87 7.75
N LYS A 188 9.91 -7.27 8.71
CA LYS A 188 11.03 -8.18 8.43
C LYS A 188 10.54 -9.55 7.96
N LYS A 189 9.54 -10.12 8.63
CA LYS A 189 8.96 -11.42 8.25
C LYS A 189 8.35 -11.39 6.84
N VAL A 190 7.62 -10.34 6.47
CA VAL A 190 7.07 -10.19 5.11
C VAL A 190 8.15 -10.16 4.06
N LYS A 191 9.27 -9.46 4.30
CA LYS A 191 10.40 -9.47 3.35
C LYS A 191 11.01 -10.86 3.16
N VAL A 192 11.09 -11.65 4.23
CA VAL A 192 11.58 -13.03 4.17
C VAL A 192 10.60 -13.93 3.41
N VAL A 193 9.30 -13.82 3.70
CA VAL A 193 8.25 -14.59 2.99
C VAL A 193 8.21 -14.23 1.51
N ALA A 194 8.28 -12.94 1.16
CA ALA A 194 8.34 -12.49 -0.24
C ALA A 194 9.60 -13.00 -0.96
N ALA A 195 10.76 -13.02 -0.29
CA ALA A 195 11.97 -13.61 -0.87
C ALA A 195 11.82 -15.13 -1.10
N ASN A 196 11.20 -15.84 -0.16
CA ASN A 196 10.91 -17.28 -0.30
C ASN A 196 9.88 -17.56 -1.40
N LEU A 197 8.87 -16.69 -1.57
CA LEU A 197 7.90 -16.76 -2.65
C LEU A 197 8.61 -16.63 -4.00
N ASN A 198 9.40 -15.56 -4.19
CA ASN A 198 10.15 -15.36 -5.44
C ASN A 198 11.06 -16.54 -5.76
N ALA A 199 11.75 -17.10 -4.77
CA ALA A 199 12.57 -18.30 -4.97
C ALA A 199 11.72 -19.53 -5.40
N ALA A 200 10.55 -19.73 -4.79
CA ALA A 200 9.64 -20.81 -5.16
C ALA A 200 9.02 -20.61 -6.57
N GLU A 201 8.75 -19.37 -6.96
CA GLU A 201 8.29 -19.02 -8.31
C GLU A 201 9.40 -19.27 -9.34
N GLU A 202 10.64 -18.85 -9.06
CA GLU A 202 11.80 -19.10 -9.91
C GLU A 202 12.06 -20.61 -10.11
N ASP A 203 11.94 -21.41 -9.03
CA ASP A 203 12.02 -22.87 -9.08
C ASP A 203 10.93 -23.47 -9.97
N LEU A 204 9.68 -22.98 -9.84
CA LEU A 204 8.55 -23.41 -10.66
C LEU A 204 8.74 -23.06 -12.13
N GLU A 205 9.20 -21.84 -12.43
CA GLU A 205 9.53 -21.42 -13.80
C GLU A 205 10.68 -22.25 -14.38
N ALA A 206 11.70 -22.56 -13.57
CA ALA A 206 12.80 -23.42 -14.01
C ALA A 206 12.32 -24.81 -14.36
N TYR A 207 11.43 -25.36 -13.56
CA TYR A 207 10.81 -26.65 -13.82
C TYR A 207 9.91 -26.64 -15.07
N GLN A 208 9.14 -25.57 -15.28
CA GLN A 208 8.35 -25.38 -16.50
C GLN A 208 9.22 -25.24 -17.75
N ARG A 209 10.36 -24.54 -17.64
CA ARG A 209 11.35 -24.46 -18.72
C ARG A 209 11.95 -25.83 -19.04
N GLU A 210 12.28 -26.64 -18.04
CA GLU A 210 12.78 -28.00 -18.25
C GLU A 210 11.71 -28.87 -18.93
N LYS A 211 10.45 -28.80 -18.48
CA LYS A 211 9.32 -29.47 -19.12
C LYS A 211 9.20 -29.08 -20.60
N GLN A 212 9.32 -27.79 -20.92
CA GLN A 212 9.26 -27.31 -22.30
C GLN A 212 10.45 -27.81 -23.13
N GLN A 213 11.66 -27.82 -22.58
CA GLN A 213 12.84 -28.38 -23.24
C GLN A 213 12.65 -29.87 -23.56
N ARG A 214 12.20 -30.67 -22.59
CA ARG A 214 11.94 -32.11 -22.77
C ARG A 214 10.84 -32.39 -23.77
N LEU A 215 9.80 -31.56 -23.84
CA LEU A 215 8.76 -31.68 -24.86
C LEU A 215 9.28 -31.32 -26.26
N ASN A 216 10.16 -30.31 -26.36
CA ASN A 216 10.75 -29.91 -27.64
C ASN A 216 11.75 -30.95 -28.19
N GLU A 217 12.30 -31.82 -27.36
CA GLU A 217 13.15 -32.94 -27.77
C GLU A 217 12.35 -34.08 -28.45
N LEU A 218 11.03 -34.09 -28.33
CA LEU A 218 10.19 -35.10 -28.96
C LEU A 218 10.16 -34.93 -30.48
N LEU A 219 10.53 -36.00 -31.18
CA LEU A 219 10.56 -36.04 -32.63
C LEU A 219 9.14 -36.21 -33.18
N VAL A 220 8.66 -35.22 -33.92
CA VAL A 220 7.36 -35.27 -34.61
C VAL A 220 7.57 -35.69 -36.06
N ALA A 221 6.91 -36.77 -36.47
CA ALA A 221 6.94 -37.23 -37.86
C ALA A 221 5.91 -36.46 -38.70
N ILE A 222 6.37 -35.74 -39.73
CA ILE A 222 5.53 -35.00 -40.66
C ILE A 222 5.65 -35.61 -42.06
N PRO A 223 4.54 -36.07 -42.68
CA PRO A 223 4.57 -36.52 -44.06
C PRO A 223 4.59 -35.30 -44.99
N LEU A 224 5.67 -35.16 -45.76
CA LEU A 224 5.75 -34.16 -46.82
C LEU A 224 5.66 -34.83 -48.18
N LYS A 225 4.85 -34.27 -49.07
CA LYS A 225 4.86 -34.66 -50.48
C LYS A 225 6.05 -33.97 -51.16
N LEU A 226 6.64 -34.61 -52.17
CA LEU A 226 7.83 -34.07 -52.87
C LEU A 226 7.62 -32.64 -53.40
N HIS A 227 6.42 -32.30 -53.86
CA HIS A 227 6.10 -30.94 -54.34
C HIS A 227 5.99 -29.88 -53.23
N GLN A 228 5.97 -30.26 -51.96
CA GLN A 228 5.92 -29.34 -50.81
C GLN A 228 7.33 -28.97 -50.33
N ILE A 229 8.37 -29.62 -50.86
CA ILE A 229 9.77 -29.35 -50.51
C ILE A 229 10.29 -28.31 -51.50
N GLU A 230 10.34 -27.06 -51.06
CA GLU A 230 10.91 -25.95 -51.83
C GLU A 230 12.43 -25.81 -51.60
N TYR A 231 12.99 -26.56 -50.64
CA TYR A 231 14.42 -26.59 -50.35
C TYR A 231 15.16 -27.47 -51.37
N MET A 232 15.89 -26.82 -52.29
CA MET A 232 16.76 -27.50 -53.26
C MET A 232 18.20 -27.01 -53.10
N ALA A 233 19.15 -27.94 -53.00
CA ALA A 233 20.58 -27.63 -53.07
C ALA A 233 21.13 -28.21 -54.38
N PHE A 234 21.72 -27.37 -55.22
CA PHE A 234 22.28 -27.77 -56.53
C PHE A 234 21.28 -28.44 -57.50
N GLY A 235 20.01 -28.05 -57.46
CA GLY A 235 19.00 -28.53 -58.42
C GLY A 235 18.43 -29.92 -58.14
N GLU A 236 18.86 -30.57 -57.05
CA GLU A 236 18.30 -31.83 -56.55
C GLU A 236 17.81 -31.66 -55.10
N ILE A 237 16.89 -32.53 -54.68
CA ILE A 237 16.44 -32.60 -53.28
C ILE A 237 17.52 -33.37 -52.50
N PRO A 238 18.16 -32.76 -51.49
CA PRO A 238 19.19 -33.43 -50.71
C PRO A 238 18.67 -34.71 -50.04
N ALA A 239 19.50 -35.75 -50.01
CA ALA A 239 19.18 -37.02 -49.36
C ALA A 239 19.05 -36.91 -47.83
N ASP A 240 19.66 -35.88 -47.23
CA ASP A 240 19.55 -35.57 -45.81
C ASP A 240 18.95 -34.17 -45.60
N LEU A 241 17.84 -34.12 -44.87
CA LEU A 241 17.09 -32.90 -44.52
C LEU A 241 17.24 -32.55 -43.04
N SER A 242 18.12 -33.23 -42.29
CA SER A 242 18.33 -33.05 -40.85
C SER A 242 18.65 -31.60 -40.42
N GLY A 243 19.32 -30.83 -41.29
CA GLY A 243 19.63 -29.41 -41.06
C GLY A 243 18.57 -28.42 -41.55
N THR A 244 17.42 -28.88 -42.05
CA THR A 244 16.41 -28.02 -42.67
C THR A 244 15.28 -27.67 -41.70
N LEU A 245 14.79 -26.44 -41.78
CA LEU A 245 13.67 -25.95 -40.98
C LEU A 245 12.36 -26.06 -41.79
N VAL A 246 11.34 -26.67 -41.19
CA VAL A 246 10.01 -26.77 -41.79
C VAL A 246 9.13 -25.64 -41.26
N PHE A 247 8.65 -24.80 -42.18
CA PHE A 247 7.69 -23.74 -41.87
C PHE A 247 6.46 -23.88 -42.75
N SER A 248 5.30 -23.51 -42.22
CA SER A 248 4.11 -23.34 -43.06
C SER A 248 4.25 -22.06 -43.89
N ASN A 249 3.79 -22.07 -45.14
CA ASN A 249 3.81 -20.88 -46.02
C ASN A 249 3.11 -19.68 -45.36
N HIS A 250 2.01 -19.92 -44.63
CA HIS A 250 1.35 -18.87 -43.86
C HIS A 250 2.24 -18.32 -42.73
N SER A 251 3.01 -19.18 -42.05
CA SER A 251 3.93 -18.72 -41.00
C SER A 251 5.10 -17.92 -41.57
N LEU A 252 5.58 -18.27 -42.77
CA LEU A 252 6.61 -17.54 -43.49
C LEU A 252 6.08 -16.16 -43.93
N ASP A 253 4.90 -16.09 -44.54
CA ASP A 253 4.24 -14.83 -44.90
C ASP A 253 4.01 -13.94 -43.67
N ARG A 254 3.58 -14.54 -42.55
CA ARG A 254 3.40 -13.82 -41.29
C ARG A 254 4.72 -13.29 -40.75
N LEU A 255 5.79 -14.09 -40.80
CA LEU A 255 7.12 -13.65 -40.38
C LEU A 255 7.65 -12.53 -41.26
N GLN A 256 7.49 -12.61 -42.57
CA GLN A 256 7.86 -11.53 -43.50
C GLN A 256 7.07 -10.25 -43.21
N LYS A 257 5.75 -10.33 -43.04
CA LYS A 257 4.91 -9.19 -42.62
C LYS A 257 5.35 -8.65 -41.27
N ARG A 258 5.69 -9.52 -40.31
CA ARG A 258 6.16 -9.11 -38.98
C ARG A 258 7.52 -8.43 -39.03
N ILE A 259 8.43 -8.87 -39.90
CA ILE A 259 9.73 -8.21 -40.12
C ILE A 259 9.50 -6.78 -40.62
N ILE A 260 8.60 -6.59 -41.57
CA ILE A 260 8.24 -5.25 -42.09
C ILE A 260 7.64 -4.39 -40.95
N GLN A 261 6.70 -4.94 -40.17
CA GLN A 261 6.12 -4.24 -39.02
C GLN A 261 7.19 -3.85 -37.98
N LEU A 262 8.11 -4.76 -37.66
CA LEU A 262 9.20 -4.51 -36.72
C LEU A 262 10.14 -3.43 -37.22
N GLN A 263 10.44 -3.41 -38.53
CA GLN A 263 11.23 -2.33 -39.13
C GLN A 263 10.51 -0.98 -39.00
N GLU A 264 9.20 -0.93 -39.27
CA GLU A 264 8.41 0.29 -39.08
C GLU A 264 8.34 0.72 -37.61
N GLU A 265 8.10 -0.21 -36.69
CA GLU A 265 8.10 0.02 -35.23
C GLU A 265 9.45 0.56 -34.77
N ASN A 266 10.56 -0.04 -35.22
CA ASN A 266 11.91 0.39 -34.87
C ASN A 266 12.21 1.79 -35.43
N ILE A 267 11.82 2.10 -36.66
CA ILE A 267 11.95 3.45 -37.22
C ILE A 267 11.14 4.46 -36.39
N LYS A 268 9.90 4.15 -36.01
CA LYS A 268 9.05 5.00 -35.16
C LYS A 268 9.69 5.22 -33.78
N GLN A 269 10.16 4.16 -33.14
CA GLN A 269 10.85 4.23 -31.85
C GLN A 269 12.15 5.04 -31.93
N GLN A 270 12.93 4.89 -33.01
CA GLN A 270 14.13 5.69 -33.23
C GLN A 270 13.81 7.18 -33.41
N LYS A 271 12.76 7.54 -34.14
CA LYS A 271 12.30 8.93 -34.26
C LYS A 271 11.92 9.51 -32.90
N LEU A 272 11.08 8.79 -32.15
CA LEU A 272 10.65 9.21 -30.82
C LEU A 272 11.84 9.34 -29.85
N ASN A 273 12.79 8.41 -29.89
CA ASN A 273 14.01 8.49 -29.09
C ASN A 273 14.89 9.70 -29.48
N ARG A 274 14.94 10.08 -30.76
CA ARG A 274 15.64 11.30 -31.20
C ARG A 274 14.93 12.54 -30.63
N GLU A 275 13.61 12.64 -30.76
CA GLU A 275 12.81 13.74 -30.21
C GLU A 275 12.98 13.86 -28.69
N TYR A 276 12.94 12.75 -27.94
CA TYR A 276 13.18 12.77 -26.50
C TYR A 276 14.60 13.20 -26.14
N ARG A 277 15.61 12.80 -26.93
CA ARG A 277 17.00 13.26 -26.71
C ARG A 277 17.14 14.76 -26.98
N GLU A 278 16.49 15.28 -28.01
CA GLU A 278 16.47 16.71 -28.31
C GLU A 278 15.74 17.50 -27.22
N ARG A 279 14.55 17.04 -26.81
CA ARG A 279 13.79 17.62 -25.71
C ARG A 279 14.57 17.59 -24.40
N ARG A 280 15.26 16.49 -24.08
CA ARG A 280 16.14 16.40 -22.91
C ARG A 280 17.28 17.40 -22.99
N LYS A 281 17.93 17.56 -24.16
CA LYS A 281 18.98 18.57 -24.34
C LYS A 281 18.42 19.98 -24.12
N GLN A 282 17.24 20.27 -24.65
CA GLN A 282 16.57 21.57 -24.47
C GLN A 282 16.25 21.83 -22.99
N LEU A 283 15.57 20.90 -22.32
CA LEU A 283 15.24 21.00 -20.90
C LEU A 283 16.48 21.17 -20.01
N VAL A 284 17.60 20.51 -20.35
CA VAL A 284 18.86 20.68 -19.61
C VAL A 284 19.45 22.09 -19.81
N ARG A 285 19.33 22.67 -21.01
CA ARG A 285 19.75 24.06 -21.24
C ARG A 285 18.85 25.03 -20.48
N GLU A 286 17.53 24.88 -20.57
CA GLU A 286 16.55 25.69 -19.85
C GLU A 286 16.75 25.59 -18.33
N LYS A 287 16.98 24.39 -17.79
CA LYS A 287 17.31 24.21 -16.36
C LYS A 287 18.57 24.98 -15.96
N ARG A 288 19.62 24.97 -16.79
CA ARG A 288 20.86 25.72 -16.51
C ARG A 288 20.65 27.23 -16.61
N GLU A 289 19.86 27.69 -17.56
CA GLU A 289 19.51 29.12 -17.69
C GLU A 289 18.67 29.58 -16.50
N MET A 290 17.65 28.81 -16.12
CA MET A 290 16.84 29.08 -14.92
C MET A 290 17.67 29.08 -13.64
N ALA A 291 18.61 28.14 -13.49
CA ALA A 291 19.52 28.14 -12.34
C ALA A 291 20.40 29.41 -12.30
N LYS A 292 20.89 29.89 -13.45
CA LYS A 292 21.64 31.16 -13.54
C LYS A 292 20.76 32.35 -13.21
N THR A 293 19.49 32.37 -13.65
CA THR A 293 18.57 33.47 -13.31
C THR A 293 18.21 33.47 -11.84
N ILE A 294 17.98 32.29 -11.24
CA ILE A 294 17.73 32.14 -9.80
C ILE A 294 18.93 32.66 -9.02
N HIS A 295 20.15 32.24 -9.37
CA HIS A 295 21.35 32.71 -8.69
C HIS A 295 21.53 34.23 -8.80
N LYS A 296 21.33 34.82 -9.98
CA LYS A 296 21.33 36.29 -10.14
C LYS A 296 20.26 36.97 -9.29
N MET A 297 19.05 36.40 -9.23
CA MET A 297 17.98 36.94 -8.39
C MET A 297 18.34 36.85 -6.91
N GLU A 298 18.88 35.72 -6.44
CA GLU A 298 19.38 35.54 -5.07
C GLU A 298 20.49 36.55 -4.73
N GLU A 299 21.45 36.76 -5.64
CA GLU A 299 22.49 37.79 -5.50
C GLU A 299 21.90 39.20 -5.42
N THR A 300 20.94 39.54 -6.29
CA THR A 300 20.28 40.87 -6.23
C THR A 300 19.47 41.05 -4.95
N VAL A 301 18.79 40.00 -4.48
CA VAL A 301 18.01 40.03 -3.24
C VAL A 301 18.94 40.20 -2.05
N THR A 302 20.01 39.42 -1.95
CA THR A 302 21.00 39.54 -0.88
C THR A 302 21.68 40.92 -0.87
N GLN A 303 22.06 41.45 -2.04
CA GLN A 303 22.61 42.81 -2.15
C GLN A 303 21.62 43.90 -1.70
N LEU A 304 20.35 43.80 -2.13
CA LEU A 304 19.30 44.72 -1.70
C LEU A 304 19.04 44.63 -0.19
N MET A 305 19.07 43.43 0.37
CA MET A 305 18.89 43.21 1.81
C MET A 305 20.03 43.80 2.63
N ILE A 306 21.28 43.59 2.21
CA ILE A 306 22.45 44.20 2.86
C ILE A 306 22.39 45.73 2.72
N SER A 307 22.02 46.25 1.55
CA SER A 307 21.92 47.70 1.33
C SER A 307 20.81 48.36 2.17
N LYS A 308 19.68 47.67 2.36
CA LYS A 308 18.52 48.21 3.09
C LYS A 308 18.60 48.00 4.59
N PHE A 309 19.15 46.87 5.04
CA PHE A 309 19.08 46.42 6.43
C PHE A 309 20.45 46.15 7.08
N GLY A 310 21.55 46.26 6.32
CA GLY A 310 22.92 46.04 6.81
C GLY A 310 23.28 44.58 7.10
N ARG A 311 22.32 43.64 7.01
CA ARG A 311 22.48 42.20 7.19
C ARG A 311 21.51 41.45 6.29
N VAL A 312 21.80 40.18 6.00
CA VAL A 312 20.85 39.28 5.35
C VAL A 312 19.76 38.93 6.37
N ILE A 313 18.52 39.31 6.09
CA ILE A 313 17.36 39.01 6.93
C ILE A 313 16.70 37.73 6.40
N ASP A 314 16.27 36.83 7.28
CA ASP A 314 15.37 35.76 6.87
C ASP A 314 13.95 36.31 6.69
N LEU A 315 13.56 36.60 5.44
CA LEU A 315 12.23 37.12 5.13
C LEU A 315 11.13 36.11 5.46
N GLU A 316 11.41 34.82 5.49
CA GLU A 316 10.42 33.78 5.76
C GLU A 316 10.05 33.75 7.25
N ALA A 317 11.06 33.94 8.12
CA ALA A 317 10.87 34.15 9.55
C ALA A 317 10.17 35.49 9.86
N LEU A 318 10.43 36.54 9.08
CA LEU A 318 9.77 37.84 9.28
C LEU A 318 8.32 37.83 8.78
N GLN A 319 8.05 37.12 7.67
CA GLN A 319 6.73 37.03 7.05
C GLN A 319 5.78 36.10 7.82
N THR A 320 6.30 35.17 8.63
CA THR A 320 5.50 34.42 9.61
C THR A 320 5.13 35.25 10.84
N LEU A 321 5.91 36.30 11.16
CA LEU A 321 5.64 37.24 12.26
C LEU A 321 4.73 38.40 11.85
N SER A 322 4.81 38.88 10.61
CA SER A 322 3.92 39.93 10.10
C SER A 322 2.71 39.32 9.40
N VAL A 323 1.50 39.56 9.91
CA VAL A 323 0.24 39.16 9.26
C VAL A 323 0.13 39.89 7.92
N ASN A 324 0.54 39.22 6.85
CA ASN A 324 0.46 39.77 5.51
C ASN A 324 -0.97 39.57 4.99
N VAL A 325 -1.76 40.65 4.98
CA VAL A 325 -3.19 40.67 4.60
C VAL A 325 -3.45 40.01 3.25
N THR A 326 -2.51 40.10 2.30
CA THR A 326 -2.66 39.46 0.98
C THR A 326 -2.57 37.92 1.06
N LEU A 327 -1.82 37.38 2.01
CA LEU A 327 -1.67 35.94 2.23
C LEU A 327 -2.92 35.35 2.91
N GLU A 328 -3.48 36.08 3.89
CA GLU A 328 -4.80 35.80 4.49
C GLU A 328 -5.90 35.82 3.41
N GLU A 329 -5.92 36.84 2.55
CA GLU A 329 -6.87 36.92 1.43
C GLU A 329 -6.72 35.76 0.43
N LEU A 330 -5.49 35.34 0.14
CA LEU A 330 -5.22 34.19 -0.72
C LEU A 330 -5.65 32.87 -0.07
N LYS A 331 -5.45 32.71 1.24
CA LYS A 331 -5.98 31.56 2.01
C LYS A 331 -7.51 31.53 1.95
N ILE A 332 -8.17 32.67 2.14
CA ILE A 332 -9.64 32.77 2.02
C ILE A 332 -10.11 32.44 0.59
N LYS A 333 -9.41 32.94 -0.44
CA LYS A 333 -9.72 32.60 -1.85
C LYS A 333 -9.51 31.12 -2.14
N LYS A 334 -8.48 30.50 -1.58
CA LYS A 334 -8.22 29.05 -1.68
C LYS A 334 -9.35 28.26 -1.03
N LEU A 335 -9.72 28.58 0.21
CA LEU A 335 -10.82 27.93 0.92
C LEU A 335 -12.16 28.06 0.16
N ARG A 336 -12.44 29.23 -0.42
CA ARG A 336 -13.63 29.42 -1.27
C ARG A 336 -13.62 28.51 -2.50
N LYS A 337 -12.48 28.38 -3.19
CA LYS A 337 -12.35 27.48 -4.35
C LYS A 337 -12.48 26.02 -3.95
N GLU A 338 -11.87 25.61 -2.84
CA GLU A 338 -12.00 24.24 -2.31
C GLU A 338 -13.45 23.90 -1.99
N LEU A 339 -14.21 24.84 -1.42
CA LEU A 339 -15.62 24.66 -1.11
C LEU A 339 -16.49 24.54 -2.37
N VAL A 340 -16.21 25.31 -3.42
CA VAL A 340 -16.87 25.18 -4.72
C VAL A 340 -16.54 23.83 -5.36
N ASN A 341 -15.27 23.46 -5.40
CA ASN A 341 -14.84 22.17 -5.95
C ASN A 341 -15.44 20.99 -5.18
N ALA A 342 -15.55 21.07 -3.85
CA ALA A 342 -16.19 20.04 -3.04
C ALA A 342 -17.68 19.90 -3.37
N LYS A 343 -18.39 21.00 -3.66
CA LYS A 343 -19.77 20.95 -4.13
C LYS A 343 -19.87 20.29 -5.50
N GLU A 344 -18.98 20.63 -6.43
CA GLU A 344 -18.93 20.00 -7.75
C GLU A 344 -18.67 18.50 -7.64
N MET A 345 -17.73 18.09 -6.79
CA MET A 345 -17.44 16.67 -6.55
C MET A 345 -18.66 15.92 -6.03
N LYS A 346 -19.40 16.49 -5.06
CA LYS A 346 -20.67 15.88 -4.59
C LYS A 346 -21.70 15.74 -5.70
N MET A 347 -21.87 16.76 -6.55
CA MET A 347 -22.79 16.68 -7.69
C MET A 347 -22.38 15.59 -8.69
N TRP A 348 -21.08 15.39 -8.89
CA TRP A 348 -20.57 14.30 -9.74
C TRP A 348 -20.75 12.93 -9.10
N GLU A 349 -20.53 12.80 -7.79
CA GLU A 349 -20.77 11.57 -7.04
C GLU A 349 -22.25 11.15 -7.10
N GLU A 350 -23.18 12.09 -6.95
CA GLU A 350 -24.61 11.84 -7.08
C GLU A 350 -24.99 11.36 -8.49
N LYS A 351 -24.44 12.00 -9.53
CA LYS A 351 -24.63 11.55 -10.92
C LYS A 351 -24.08 10.14 -11.16
N ILE A 352 -22.89 9.84 -10.63
CA ILE A 352 -22.29 8.50 -10.73
C ILE A 352 -23.16 7.47 -10.01
N ALA A 353 -23.67 7.79 -8.82
CA ALA A 353 -24.56 6.92 -8.07
C ALA A 353 -25.86 6.64 -8.84
N HIS A 354 -26.44 7.67 -9.46
CA HIS A 354 -27.63 7.52 -10.30
C HIS A 354 -27.39 6.60 -11.50
N VAL A 355 -26.31 6.82 -12.25
CA VAL A 355 -25.95 5.97 -13.41
C VAL A 355 -25.65 4.53 -12.97
N ARG A 356 -24.98 4.33 -11.84
CA ARG A 356 -24.74 3.00 -11.28
C ARG A 356 -26.04 2.29 -10.92
N TRP A 357 -27.01 3.01 -10.36
CA TRP A 357 -28.33 2.47 -10.05
C TRP A 357 -29.12 2.08 -11.31
N GLU A 358 -29.08 2.91 -12.35
CA GLU A 358 -29.68 2.57 -13.66
C GLU A 358 -29.03 1.33 -14.28
N LEU A 359 -27.70 1.22 -14.23
CA LEU A 359 -27.00 0.04 -14.73
C LEU A 359 -27.34 -1.21 -13.93
N MET A 360 -27.44 -1.10 -12.60
CA MET A 360 -27.86 -2.22 -11.73
C MET A 360 -29.28 -2.68 -12.04
N THR A 361 -30.22 -1.75 -12.23
CA THR A 361 -31.62 -2.10 -12.56
C THR A 361 -31.70 -2.78 -13.94
N LYS A 362 -31.01 -2.24 -14.95
CA LYS A 362 -30.94 -2.87 -16.28
C LYS A 362 -30.27 -4.24 -16.28
N THR A 363 -29.21 -4.41 -15.49
CA THR A 363 -28.57 -5.72 -15.32
C THR A 363 -29.54 -6.71 -14.68
N LYS A 364 -30.29 -6.30 -13.64
CA LYS A 364 -31.30 -7.15 -12.99
C LYS A 364 -32.44 -7.52 -13.95
N GLU A 365 -32.91 -6.58 -14.77
CA GLU A 365 -33.90 -6.85 -15.82
C GLU A 365 -33.37 -7.85 -16.86
N HIS A 366 -32.14 -7.66 -17.32
CA HIS A 366 -31.49 -8.55 -18.29
C HIS A 366 -31.33 -9.96 -17.73
N THR A 367 -30.86 -10.08 -16.48
CA THR A 367 -30.75 -11.37 -15.78
C THR A 367 -32.12 -12.05 -15.67
N LYS A 368 -33.20 -11.34 -15.33
CA LYS A 368 -34.55 -11.91 -15.31
C LYS A 368 -34.97 -12.44 -16.69
N LYS A 369 -34.74 -11.68 -17.76
CA LYS A 369 -35.04 -12.11 -19.14
C LYS A 369 -34.23 -13.34 -19.54
N LEU A 370 -32.96 -13.42 -19.13
CA LEU A 370 -32.12 -14.60 -19.34
C LEU A 370 -32.68 -15.84 -18.65
N HIS A 371 -33.14 -15.72 -17.40
CA HIS A 371 -33.79 -16.82 -16.69
C HIS A 371 -35.06 -17.27 -17.42
N GLN A 372 -35.92 -16.33 -17.82
CA GLN A 372 -37.12 -16.64 -18.61
C GLN A 372 -36.79 -17.35 -19.94
N MET A 373 -35.74 -16.90 -20.63
CA MET A 373 -35.28 -17.53 -21.87
C MET A 373 -34.76 -18.95 -21.61
N ASN A 374 -34.05 -19.18 -20.50
CA ASN A 374 -33.57 -20.50 -20.12
C ASN A 374 -34.74 -21.44 -19.81
N ASP A 375 -35.75 -20.97 -19.07
CA ASP A 375 -36.95 -21.75 -18.77
C ASP A 375 -37.68 -22.16 -20.06
N LEU A 376 -37.87 -21.22 -20.99
CA LEU A 376 -38.45 -21.49 -22.31
C LEU A 376 -37.59 -22.47 -23.13
N CYS A 377 -36.26 -22.40 -23.01
CA CYS A 377 -35.36 -23.35 -23.68
C CYS A 377 -35.51 -24.76 -23.09
N ILE A 378 -35.65 -24.89 -21.78
CA ILE A 378 -35.90 -26.17 -21.10
C ILE A 378 -37.26 -26.73 -21.54
N GLU A 379 -38.31 -25.91 -21.59
CA GLU A 379 -39.62 -26.35 -22.09
C GLU A 379 -39.56 -26.78 -23.55
N LYS A 380 -38.89 -26.01 -24.40
CA LYS A 380 -38.67 -26.38 -25.81
C LYS A 380 -37.94 -27.72 -25.92
N LYS A 381 -36.85 -27.93 -25.18
CA LYS A 381 -36.14 -29.21 -25.15
C LYS A 381 -37.03 -30.37 -24.69
N LYS A 382 -37.88 -30.15 -23.68
CA LYS A 382 -38.86 -31.16 -23.23
C LYS A 382 -39.87 -31.47 -24.34
N LEU A 383 -40.41 -30.47 -25.01
CA LEU A 383 -41.34 -30.65 -26.13
C LEU A 383 -40.66 -31.36 -27.31
N ASP A 384 -39.46 -30.96 -27.70
CA ASP A 384 -38.67 -31.61 -28.77
C ASP A 384 -38.37 -33.07 -28.41
N SER A 385 -38.02 -33.37 -27.15
CA SER A 385 -37.82 -34.75 -26.70
C SER A 385 -39.10 -35.59 -26.78
N ARG A 386 -40.25 -35.01 -26.40
CA ARG A 386 -41.57 -35.66 -26.53
C ARG A 386 -41.94 -35.89 -27.99
N LEU A 387 -41.69 -34.90 -28.85
CA LEU A 387 -41.97 -34.97 -30.27
C LEU A 387 -41.10 -36.05 -30.94
N ASN A 388 -39.81 -36.11 -30.60
CA ASN A 388 -38.90 -37.18 -31.05
C ASN A 388 -39.35 -38.57 -30.57
N THR A 389 -39.80 -38.72 -29.32
CA THR A 389 -40.36 -40.00 -28.86
C THR A 389 -41.63 -40.40 -29.61
N LEU A 390 -42.52 -39.45 -29.90
CA LEU A 390 -43.74 -39.72 -30.67
C LEU A 390 -43.43 -40.05 -32.14
N GLN A 391 -42.45 -39.37 -32.75
CA GLN A 391 -42.01 -39.63 -34.11
C GLN A 391 -41.32 -41.00 -34.23
N ASN A 392 -40.53 -41.40 -33.23
CA ASN A 392 -39.94 -42.75 -33.16
C ASN A 392 -41.01 -43.84 -32.94
N GLN A 393 -42.11 -43.54 -32.23
CA GLN A 393 -43.25 -44.46 -32.07
C GLN A 393 -44.11 -44.57 -33.32
N GLN A 394 -44.11 -43.57 -34.21
CA GLN A 394 -44.80 -43.62 -35.51
C GLN A 394 -43.96 -44.23 -36.64
N HIS A 395 -42.65 -44.45 -36.42
CA HIS A 395 -41.76 -45.17 -37.35
C HIS A 395 -41.14 -46.46 -36.75
N PRO A 396 -41.91 -47.43 -36.21
CA PRO A 396 -41.38 -48.76 -35.97
C PRO A 396 -41.50 -49.56 -37.28
N GLY A 397 -40.50 -49.45 -38.15
CA GLY A 397 -40.35 -50.33 -39.31
C GLY A 397 -40.43 -49.64 -40.66
N ASN A 398 -39.30 -49.12 -41.12
CA ASN A 398 -38.88 -49.36 -42.50
C ASN A 398 -37.36 -49.23 -42.61
N SER A 399 -36.64 -50.28 -42.22
CA SER A 399 -35.41 -50.71 -42.90
C SER A 399 -34.74 -51.88 -42.18
N LYS A 400 -34.45 -52.92 -42.98
CA LYS A 400 -33.60 -54.10 -42.76
C LYS A 400 -34.23 -55.32 -42.10
N SER A 401 -34.89 -56.15 -42.92
CA SER A 401 -34.28 -57.36 -43.48
C SER A 401 -34.95 -57.69 -44.81
#